data_AF-A0A7S0QZR0-F1
#
_entry.id   AF-A0A7S0QZR0-F1
#
_cell.length_a   1.000
_cell.length_b   1.000
_cell.length_c   1.000
_cell.angle_alpha   90.00
_cell.angle_beta   90.00
_cell.angle_gamma   90.00
#
_symmetry.space_group_name_H-M   'P 1'
#
loop_
_entity.id
_entity.type
_entity.pdbx_description
1 polymer ?
#
loop_
_entity_poly.entity_id
_entity_poly.type
_entity_poly.pdbx_seq_one_letter_code
_entity_poly.pdbx_strand_id
1 'polypeptide(L)'
;GDIDHMRKGVLISMASGVTTQYALNELEPRGVLFLGPKVAVYNGMIFGEHSKDSDLEANPTKAKHVTNVRSNDGKDEFVQLSPPRQYNLETAMSYIQGDEILEVTPLSIRMRKRELDSDRRLKLIRDRSKGKA
;
A
#
# COMPACT_ATOMS: atom_id res chain seq x y z
N GLY A 1 -31.02 6.26 -6.01
CA GLY A 1 -30.36 6.44 -4.70
C GLY A 1 -28.89 6.28 -4.95
N ASP A 2 -28.12 7.34 -4.75
CA ASP A 2 -26.66 7.31 -4.91
C ASP A 2 -26.08 6.40 -3.84
N ILE A 3 -25.71 5.18 -4.24
CA ILE A 3 -24.89 4.32 -3.41
C ILE A 3 -23.47 4.85 -3.55
N ASP A 4 -23.17 5.94 -2.83
CA ASP A 4 -21.83 6.46 -2.71
C ASP A 4 -21.04 5.48 -1.84
N HIS A 5 -20.53 4.42 -2.46
CA HIS A 5 -19.52 3.57 -1.87
C HIS A 5 -18.23 4.38 -1.80
N MET A 6 -18.12 5.24 -0.79
CA MET A 6 -16.87 5.89 -0.43
C MET A 6 -15.90 4.78 0.02
N ARG A 7 -15.21 4.18 -0.94
CA ARG A 7 -14.11 3.25 -0.70
C ARG A 7 -13.07 4.00 0.11
N LYS A 8 -12.51 3.34 1.12
CA LYS A 8 -11.39 3.87 1.89
C LYS A 8 -10.20 4.17 0.98
N GLY A 9 -9.27 4.99 1.46
CA GLY A 9 -8.03 5.27 0.75
C GLY A 9 -7.18 4.02 0.60
N VAL A 10 -6.11 4.12 -0.19
CA VAL A 10 -5.17 3.02 -0.41
C VAL A 10 -3.81 3.29 0.22
N LEU A 11 -3.11 2.21 0.58
CA LEU A 11 -1.70 2.23 0.95
C LEU A 11 -0.85 2.11 -0.32
N ILE A 12 -0.02 3.12 -0.58
CA ILE A 12 0.77 3.25 -1.80
C ILE A 12 2.26 3.15 -1.46
N SER A 13 2.99 2.29 -2.17
CA SER A 13 4.42 2.12 -1.96
C SER A 13 5.18 3.34 -2.45
N MET A 14 6.05 3.90 -1.60
CA MET A 14 6.96 5.01 -1.96
C MET A 14 8.27 4.53 -2.58
N ALA A 15 8.59 3.24 -2.45
CA ALA A 15 9.87 2.68 -2.85
C ALA A 15 9.71 1.38 -3.63
N SER A 16 10.70 1.09 -4.45
CA SER A 16 10.83 -0.21 -5.12
C SER A 16 11.77 -1.12 -4.32
N GLY A 17 11.44 -2.40 -4.24
CA GLY A 17 12.23 -3.38 -3.49
C GLY A 17 11.38 -4.57 -3.05
N VAL A 18 11.81 -5.22 -1.97
CA VAL A 18 11.13 -6.40 -1.41
C VAL A 18 10.52 -6.02 -0.07
N THR A 19 9.27 -6.42 0.16
CA THR A 19 8.57 -6.16 1.42
C THR A 19 9.27 -6.86 2.58
N THR A 20 9.46 -6.14 3.69
CA THR A 20 10.04 -6.70 4.91
C THR A 20 8.95 -6.92 5.95
N GLN A 21 9.07 -7.97 6.76
CA GLN A 21 8.12 -8.20 7.86
C GLN A 21 8.12 -7.02 8.85
N TYR A 22 9.28 -6.41 9.09
CA TYR A 22 9.39 -5.23 9.95
C TYR A 22 8.55 -4.06 9.46
N ALA A 23 8.64 -3.71 8.17
CA ALA A 23 7.86 -2.62 7.59
C ALA A 23 6.36 -2.95 7.58
N LEU A 24 6.00 -4.18 7.22
CA LEU A 24 4.60 -4.60 7.20
C LEU A 24 3.96 -4.57 8.60
N ASN A 25 4.69 -4.98 9.64
CA ASN A 25 4.22 -4.88 11.04
C ASN A 25 3.95 -3.43 11.45
N GLU A 26 4.80 -2.49 11.03
CA GLU A 26 4.62 -1.06 11.31
C GLU A 26 3.38 -0.48 10.58
N LEU A 27 3.04 -1.07 9.42
CA LEU A 27 1.97 -0.59 8.53
C LEU A 27 0.62 -1.30 8.72
N GLU A 28 0.60 -2.49 9.29
CA GLU A 28 -0.61 -3.26 9.58
C GLU A 28 -1.64 -2.48 10.43
N PRO A 29 -1.26 -1.71 11.47
CA PRO A 29 -2.23 -0.88 12.19
C PRO A 29 -2.84 0.25 11.35
N ARG A 30 -2.24 0.59 10.20
CA ARG A 30 -2.75 1.63 9.30
C ARG A 30 -3.85 1.11 8.40
N GLY A 31 -4.00 -0.21 8.21
CA GLY A 31 -5.02 -0.77 7.36
C GLY A 31 -4.81 -2.23 6.97
N VAL A 32 -5.55 -2.70 5.97
CA VAL A 32 -5.52 -4.10 5.54
C VAL A 32 -4.47 -4.27 4.45
N LEU A 33 -3.46 -5.10 4.71
CA LEU A 33 -2.41 -5.40 3.75
C LEU A 33 -2.90 -6.39 2.68
N PHE A 34 -2.47 -6.19 1.45
CA PHE A 34 -2.75 -7.10 0.32
C PHE A 34 -1.59 -8.04 0.04
N LEU A 35 -0.41 -7.72 0.57
CA LEU A 35 0.84 -8.44 0.32
C LEU A 35 1.45 -8.90 1.65
N GLY A 36 2.06 -10.07 1.62
CA GLY A 36 2.88 -10.56 2.72
C GLY A 36 4.35 -10.09 2.63
N PRO A 37 5.20 -10.57 3.55
CA PRO A 37 6.63 -10.33 3.48
C PRO A 37 7.25 -11.05 2.27
N LYS A 38 8.42 -10.57 1.83
CA LYS A 38 9.19 -11.13 0.69
C LYS A 38 8.50 -11.00 -0.67
N VAL A 39 7.63 -10.01 -0.84
CA VAL A 39 6.97 -9.69 -2.11
C VAL A 39 7.65 -8.50 -2.78
N ALA A 40 7.90 -8.59 -4.08
CA ALA A 40 8.47 -7.48 -4.85
C ALA A 40 7.41 -6.40 -5.09
N VAL A 41 7.76 -5.15 -4.76
CA VAL A 41 6.93 -3.96 -4.92
C VAL A 41 7.69 -2.87 -5.67
N TYR A 42 6.96 -1.94 -6.26
CA TYR A 42 7.51 -0.79 -6.96
C TYR A 42 6.80 0.51 -6.53
N ASN A 43 7.45 1.65 -6.76
CA ASN A 43 6.89 2.96 -6.43
C ASN A 43 5.52 3.18 -7.11
N GLY A 44 4.51 3.61 -6.34
CA GLY A 44 3.13 3.81 -6.79
C GLY A 44 2.28 2.53 -6.89
N MET A 45 2.84 1.38 -6.52
CA MET A 45 2.07 0.14 -6.35
C MET A 45 1.17 0.23 -5.10
N ILE A 46 -0.06 -0.23 -5.21
CA ILE A 46 -0.99 -0.35 -4.08
C ILE A 46 -0.71 -1.67 -3.37
N PHE A 47 -0.41 -1.60 -2.08
CA PHE A 47 -0.09 -2.78 -1.26
C PHE A 47 -1.07 -3.02 -0.11
N GLY A 48 -2.09 -2.18 0.02
CA GLY A 48 -3.13 -2.34 1.03
C GLY A 48 -4.25 -1.31 0.93
N GLU A 49 -5.26 -1.50 1.76
CA GLU A 49 -6.36 -0.56 2.00
C GLU A 49 -6.05 0.23 3.27
N HIS A 50 -6.14 1.55 3.21
CA HIS A 50 -5.96 2.40 4.37
C HIS A 50 -7.22 2.37 5.25
N SER A 51 -7.04 2.54 6.56
CA SER A 51 -8.15 2.62 7.52
C SER A 51 -9.01 3.87 7.36
N LYS A 52 -8.49 4.93 6.72
CA LYS A 52 -9.17 6.20 6.45
C LYS A 52 -9.41 6.41 4.96
N ASP A 53 -10.25 7.38 4.61
CA ASP A 53 -10.64 7.68 3.23
C ASP A 53 -9.53 8.32 2.39
N SER A 54 -8.50 8.89 3.04
CA SER A 54 -7.35 9.46 2.34
C SER A 54 -6.33 8.39 1.96
N ASP A 55 -5.73 8.49 0.79
CA ASP A 55 -4.57 7.67 0.44
C ASP A 55 -3.39 7.95 1.39
N LEU A 56 -2.61 6.91 1.70
CA LEU A 56 -1.40 7.00 2.50
C LEU A 56 -0.23 6.42 1.73
N GLU A 57 0.80 7.23 1.56
CA GLU A 57 2.06 6.78 1.01
C GLU A 57 2.98 6.28 2.13
N ALA A 58 3.55 5.09 1.94
CA ALA A 58 4.41 4.47 2.93
C ALA A 58 5.49 3.61 2.27
N ASN A 59 6.55 3.31 3.03
CA ASN A 59 7.64 2.47 2.56
C ASN A 59 7.53 1.04 3.13
N PRO A 60 7.05 0.05 2.35
CA PRO A 60 6.95 -1.34 2.77
C PRO A 60 8.29 -2.11 2.69
N THR A 61 9.37 -1.49 2.22
CA THR A 61 10.71 -2.12 2.07
C THR A 61 11.69 -1.73 3.17
N LYS A 62 11.23 -0.94 4.15
CA LYS A 62 12.05 -0.44 5.26
C LYS A 62 12.69 -1.60 6.05
N ALA A 63 14.01 -1.60 6.18
CA ALA A 63 14.71 -2.57 7.01
C ALA A 63 14.67 -2.16 8.49
N LYS A 64 14.76 -3.15 9.38
CA LYS A 64 14.96 -2.89 10.82
C LYS A 64 16.32 -2.25 11.02
N HIS A 65 16.36 -1.07 11.64
CA HIS A 65 17.64 -0.46 12.00
C HIS A 65 18.23 -1.22 13.20
N VAL A 66 19.26 -2.02 12.95
CA VAL A 66 19.96 -2.77 14.00
C VAL A 66 20.99 -1.84 14.64
N THR A 67 20.53 -0.93 15.50
CA THR A 67 21.43 -0.31 16.48
C THR A 67 21.79 -1.39 17.49
N ASN A 68 23.08 -1.75 17.58
CA ASN A 68 23.67 -2.62 18.61
C ASN A 68 23.49 -2.04 20.03
N VAL A 69 22.25 -1.82 20.45
CA VAL A 69 21.91 -1.54 21.83
C VAL A 69 21.73 -2.90 22.49
N ARG A 70 22.63 -3.20 23.42
CA ARG A 70 22.49 -4.27 24.40
C ARG A 70 21.17 -4.09 25.16
N SER A 71 20.08 -4.57 24.59
CA SER A 71 18.85 -4.79 25.32
C SER A 71 18.85 -6.26 25.73
N ASN A 72 19.07 -6.46 27.02
CA ASN A 72 18.80 -7.70 27.73
C ASN A 72 17.39 -8.21 27.38
N ASP A 73 17.22 -9.53 27.44
CA ASP A 73 16.01 -10.31 27.17
C ASP A 73 15.77 -10.68 25.70
N GLY A 74 16.34 -11.82 25.31
CA GLY A 74 16.07 -12.54 24.08
C GLY A 74 14.62 -13.04 24.01
N LYS A 75 13.71 -12.14 23.68
CA LYS A 75 12.45 -12.48 23.02
C LYS A 75 12.48 -11.81 21.65
N ASP A 76 12.95 -12.56 20.66
CA ASP A 76 12.48 -12.36 19.30
C ASP A 76 10.97 -12.57 19.35
N GLU A 77 10.23 -11.49 19.56
CA GLU A 77 8.78 -11.51 19.50
C GLU A 77 8.42 -11.93 18.08
N PHE A 78 7.95 -13.17 17.93
CA PHE A 78 7.37 -13.67 16.69
C PHE A 78 6.09 -12.88 16.44
N VAL A 79 6.21 -11.66 15.92
CA VAL A 79 5.07 -10.85 15.54
C VAL A 79 4.46 -11.48 14.28
N GLN A 80 3.31 -12.12 14.49
CA GLN A 80 2.53 -12.75 13.44
C GLN A 80 1.70 -11.69 12.72
N LEU A 81 2.00 -11.50 11.44
CA LEU A 81 1.19 -10.64 10.57
C LEU A 81 -0.18 -11.26 10.35
N SER A 82 -1.22 -10.42 10.30
CA SER A 82 -2.52 -10.83 9.78
C SER A 82 -2.38 -11.33 8.34
N PRO A 83 -3.14 -12.37 7.95
CA PRO A 83 -3.10 -12.89 6.59
C PRO A 83 -3.49 -11.78 5.60
N PRO A 84 -2.69 -11.56 4.54
CA PRO A 84 -2.98 -10.50 3.58
C PRO A 84 -4.24 -10.81 2.79
N ARG A 85 -5.03 -9.78 2.48
CA ARG A 85 -6.22 -9.89 1.65
C ARG A 85 -5.81 -10.08 0.19
N GLN A 86 -6.12 -11.24 -0.36
CA GLN A 86 -5.87 -11.54 -1.77
C GLN A 86 -7.02 -11.06 -2.64
N TYR A 87 -6.69 -10.58 -3.84
CA TYR A 87 -7.64 -10.17 -4.87
C TYR A 87 -7.52 -11.09 -6.07
N ASN A 88 -8.66 -11.58 -6.56
CA ASN A 88 -8.76 -12.15 -7.90
C ASN A 88 -9.01 -11.03 -8.94
N LEU A 89 -9.00 -11.38 -10.22
CA LEU A 89 -9.16 -10.42 -11.32
C LEU A 89 -10.45 -9.61 -11.19
N GLU A 90 -11.59 -10.28 -11.01
CA GLU A 90 -12.91 -9.68 -10.95
C GLU A 90 -13.04 -8.72 -9.76
N THR A 91 -12.62 -9.17 -8.57
CA THR A 91 -12.66 -8.36 -7.34
C THR A 91 -11.73 -7.16 -7.47
N ALA A 92 -10.56 -7.33 -8.08
CA ALA A 92 -9.63 -6.21 -8.31
C ALA A 92 -10.20 -5.20 -9.31
N MET A 93 -10.85 -5.67 -10.40
CA MET A 93 -11.53 -4.80 -11.37
C MET A 93 -12.66 -3.99 -10.74
N SER A 94 -13.45 -4.59 -9.83
CA SER A 94 -14.49 -3.88 -9.09
C SER A 94 -13.93 -2.94 -8.00
N TYR A 95 -12.68 -3.13 -7.58
CA TYR A 95 -12.07 -2.37 -6.48
C TYR A 95 -11.34 -1.10 -6.92
N ILE A 96 -10.71 -1.10 -8.10
CA ILE A 96 -9.90 0.03 -8.57
C ILE A 96 -10.75 1.27 -8.86
N GLN A 97 -10.20 2.45 -8.58
CA GLN A 97 -10.82 3.75 -8.88
C GLN A 97 -10.30 4.39 -10.18
N GLY A 98 -10.90 5.52 -10.58
CA GLY A 98 -10.61 6.16 -11.87
C GLY A 98 -9.17 6.67 -12.04
N ASP A 99 -8.42 6.89 -10.97
CA ASP A 99 -6.98 7.24 -10.97
C ASP A 99 -6.06 6.03 -10.75
N GLU A 100 -6.62 4.82 -10.70
CA GLU A 100 -5.93 3.55 -10.49
C GLU A 100 -5.96 2.69 -11.76
N ILE A 101 -5.02 1.75 -11.82
CA ILE A 101 -4.89 0.81 -12.94
C ILE A 101 -4.61 -0.58 -12.38
N LEU A 102 -5.21 -1.57 -13.02
CA LEU A 102 -4.89 -2.98 -12.80
C LEU A 102 -3.82 -3.43 -13.79
N GLU A 103 -2.68 -3.85 -13.26
CA GLU A 103 -1.61 -4.49 -14.02
C GLU A 103 -1.82 -6.00 -13.98
N VAL A 104 -2.00 -6.61 -15.15
CA VAL A 104 -2.23 -8.05 -15.29
C VAL A 104 -1.08 -8.67 -16.06
N THR A 105 -0.43 -9.65 -15.44
CA THR A 105 0.56 -10.52 -16.09
C THR A 105 0.11 -11.97 -15.95
N PRO A 106 0.67 -12.92 -16.73
CA PRO A 106 0.29 -14.33 -16.62
C PRO A 106 0.47 -14.92 -15.22
N LEU A 107 1.36 -14.34 -14.40
CA LEU A 107 1.72 -14.85 -13.07
C LEU A 107 1.15 -14.01 -11.92
N SER A 108 0.65 -12.80 -12.18
CA SER A 108 0.25 -11.89 -11.10
C SER A 108 -0.74 -10.83 -11.55
N ILE A 109 -1.57 -10.41 -10.60
CA ILE A 109 -2.46 -9.26 -10.73
C ILE A 109 -2.04 -8.25 -9.67
N ARG A 110 -1.78 -7.00 -10.08
CA ARG A 110 -1.32 -5.92 -9.20
C ARG A 110 -2.14 -4.66 -9.41
N MET A 111 -2.39 -3.94 -8.33
CA MET A 111 -3.07 -2.65 -8.37
C MET A 111 -2.04 -1.53 -8.19
N ARG A 112 -2.20 -0.42 -8.89
CA ARG A 112 -1.30 0.73 -8.81
C ARG A 112 -2.03 2.04 -9.12
N LYS A 113 -1.45 3.16 -8.70
CA LYS A 113 -1.85 4.48 -9.19
C LYS A 113 -1.47 4.65 -10.66
N ARG A 114 -2.24 5.45 -11.40
CA ARG A 114 -1.93 5.82 -12.78
C ARG A 114 -0.60 6.56 -12.85
N GLU A 115 -0.47 7.61 -12.03
CA GLU A 115 0.79 8.32 -11.81
C GLU A 115 1.56 7.66 -10.66
N LEU A 116 2.79 7.23 -10.95
CA LEU A 116 3.64 6.53 -9.99
C LEU A 116 4.38 7.48 -9.07
N ASP A 117 4.77 8.63 -9.60
CA ASP A 117 5.57 9.61 -8.90
C ASP A 117 4.71 10.38 -7.90
N SER A 118 5.14 10.38 -6.64
CA SER A 118 4.43 11.01 -5.52
C SER A 118 4.24 12.52 -5.72
N ASP A 119 5.31 13.22 -6.12
CA ASP A 119 5.29 14.66 -6.29
C ASP A 119 4.36 15.06 -7.43
N ARG A 120 4.38 14.31 -8.54
CA ARG A 120 3.45 14.50 -9.66
C ARG A 120 2.02 14.20 -9.25
N ARG A 121 1.74 13.15 -8.47
CA ARG A 121 0.39 12.89 -7.94
C ARG A 121 -0.12 14.07 -7.13
N LEU A 122 0.68 14.57 -6.18
CA LEU A 122 0.30 15.69 -5.33
C LEU A 122 0.02 16.95 -6.15
N LYS A 123 0.83 17.21 -7.20
CA LYS A 123 0.60 18.30 -8.14
C LYS A 123 -0.73 18.15 -8.89
N LEU A 124 -1.02 16.96 -9.43
CA LEU A 124 -2.28 16.69 -10.15
C LEU A 124 -3.52 16.87 -9.25
N ILE A 125 -3.44 16.45 -7.99
CA ILE A 125 -4.53 16.64 -7.02
C ILE A 125 -4.76 18.13 -6.76
N ARG A 126 -3.69 18.90 -6.55
CA ARG A 126 -3.77 20.36 -6.37
C ARG A 126 -4.34 21.07 -7.59
N ASP A 127 -3.89 20.71 -8.79
CA ASP A 127 -4.37 21.35 -10.03
C ASP A 127 -5.87 21.07 -10.27
N ARG A 128 -6.35 19.86 -9.97
CA ARG A 128 -7.79 19.54 -10.00
C ARG A 128 -8.60 20.32 -8.97
N SER A 129 -8.07 20.56 -7.78
CA SER A 129 -8.76 21.39 -6.77
C SER A 129 -8.88 22.85 -7.18
N LYS A 130 -7.92 23.37 -7.96
CA LYS A 130 -7.95 24.77 -8.45
C LYS A 130 -8.89 24.98 -9.62
N GLY A 131 -9.03 24.00 -10.52
CA GLY A 131 -9.94 24.10 -11.67
C GLY A 131 -11.43 23.92 -11.34
N LYS A 132 -11.77 23.65 -10.07
CA LYS A 132 -13.15 23.54 -9.56
C LYS A 132 -13.62 24.77 -8.76
N ALA A 133 -12.75 25.78 -8.60
CA ALA A 133 -13.08 27.08 -8.03
C ALA A 133 -13.34 28.09 -9.15
#